data_AF-A0A8J4XGU1-F1
#
_entry.id   AF-A0A8J4XGU1-F1
#
_cell.length_a   1.000
_cell.length_b   1.000
_cell.length_c   1.000
_cell.angle_alpha   90.00
_cell.angle_beta   90.00
_cell.angle_gamma   90.00
#
_symmetry.space_group_name_H-M   'P 1'
#
loop_
_entity.id
_entity.type
_entity.pdbx_description
1 polymer ?
#
loop_
_entity_poly.entity_id
_entity_poly.type
_entity_poly.pdbx_seq_one_letter_code
_entity_poly.pdbx_strand_id
1 'polypeptide(L)'
;RLCDYVCDLLLEESNVQPVSSPVTVCGDIHGQFYDLCELFRTGGQVPDTNYIFMGDFVDRGYYSLETFTYLLALKAKWPDRITLLRGNHESRQITQVYGFYDECQTKYGNANAWRYCTKVFDMLTVAALIDEQILCVHGGLSPDIKTLDQIRTIERNQEIPHKGAFCDLVWSDPEDVDTWAISPRGAGWLFGAKVTNE
;
A
#
# COMPACT_ATOMS: atom_id res chain seq x y z
N ARG A 1 11.00 2.71 17.37
CA ARG A 1 11.14 4.19 17.36
C ARG A 1 10.52 4.80 16.11
N LEU A 2 11.16 4.74 14.92
CA LEU A 2 10.54 5.27 13.69
C LEU A 2 9.19 4.59 13.39
N CYS A 3 9.16 3.25 13.41
CA CYS A 3 7.92 2.49 13.21
C CYS A 3 6.82 2.88 14.20
N ASP A 4 7.12 3.00 15.50
CA ASP A 4 6.11 3.37 16.50
C ASP A 4 5.57 4.78 16.24
N TYR A 5 6.44 5.75 15.95
CA TYR A 5 6.03 7.11 15.61
C TYR A 5 5.15 7.17 14.37
N VAL A 6 5.49 6.41 13.32
CA VAL A 6 4.66 6.36 12.10
C VAL A 6 3.36 5.60 12.35
N CYS A 7 3.34 4.57 13.20
CA CYS A 7 2.08 3.93 13.62
C CYS A 7 1.15 4.93 14.30
N ASP A 8 1.68 5.81 15.17
CA ASP A 8 0.87 6.84 15.84
C ASP A 8 0.28 7.85 14.82
N LEU A 9 1.07 8.24 13.81
CA LEU A 9 0.57 9.08 12.71
C LEU A 9 -0.52 8.39 11.89
N LEU A 10 -0.26 7.14 11.48
CA LEU A 10 -1.19 6.36 10.67
C LEU A 10 -2.46 5.99 11.45
N LEU A 11 -2.45 5.95 12.78
CA LEU A 11 -3.65 5.71 13.58
C LEU A 11 -4.70 6.82 13.40
N GLU A 12 -4.26 8.05 13.15
CA GLU A 12 -5.13 9.21 12.95
C GLU A 12 -5.65 9.33 11.49
N GLU A 13 -5.12 8.53 10.56
CA GLU A 13 -5.50 8.57 9.15
C GLU A 13 -6.73 7.72 8.85
N SER A 14 -7.59 8.17 7.93
CA SER A 14 -8.76 7.39 7.52
C SER A 14 -8.34 6.20 6.66
N ASN A 15 -9.19 5.17 6.53
CA ASN A 15 -8.99 4.12 5.53
C ASN A 15 -9.06 4.64 4.10
N VAL A 16 -9.84 5.72 3.89
CA VAL A 16 -9.91 6.43 2.62
C VAL A 16 -9.34 7.83 2.86
N GLN A 17 -8.04 7.97 2.65
CA GLN A 17 -7.34 9.21 2.96
C GLN A 17 -7.66 10.29 1.90
N PRO A 18 -8.26 11.44 2.28
CA PRO A 18 -8.48 12.53 1.35
C PRO A 18 -7.14 13.16 0.97
N VAL A 19 -6.94 13.43 -0.32
CA VAL A 19 -5.73 14.07 -0.86
C VAL A 19 -6.12 15.15 -1.86
N SER A 20 -5.42 16.29 -1.84
CA SER A 20 -5.65 17.38 -2.78
C SER A 20 -4.59 17.42 -3.88
N SER A 21 -4.98 17.80 -5.09
CA SER A 21 -4.02 18.11 -6.15
C SER A 21 -3.25 19.43 -5.88
N PRO A 22 -2.02 19.59 -6.42
CA PRO A 22 -1.26 18.63 -7.23
C PRO A 22 -0.66 17.51 -6.38
N VAL A 23 -0.66 16.28 -6.91
CA VAL A 23 -0.07 15.08 -6.28
C VAL A 23 0.48 14.13 -7.33
N THR A 24 1.62 13.50 -7.05
CA THR A 24 2.21 12.45 -7.87
C THR A 24 1.80 11.09 -7.32
N VAL A 25 1.20 10.24 -8.16
CA VAL A 25 0.77 8.89 -7.79
C VAL A 25 1.81 7.88 -8.27
N CYS A 26 2.23 6.97 -7.40
CA CYS A 26 3.28 5.98 -7.65
C CYS A 26 2.74 4.57 -7.36
N GLY A 27 3.02 3.63 -8.26
CA GLY A 27 2.72 2.21 -8.06
C GLY A 27 3.85 1.48 -7.33
N ASP A 28 3.96 0.19 -7.61
CA ASP A 28 4.87 -0.75 -6.97
C ASP A 28 6.34 -0.30 -7.03
N ILE A 29 7.07 -0.54 -5.94
CA ILE A 29 8.50 -0.21 -5.82
C ILE A 29 9.34 -1.47 -5.60
N HIS A 30 8.82 -2.48 -4.88
CA HIS A 30 9.44 -3.79 -4.69
C HIS A 30 10.93 -3.76 -4.35
N GLY A 31 11.31 -2.96 -3.35
CA GLY A 31 12.68 -2.86 -2.88
C GLY A 31 13.70 -2.36 -3.92
N GLN A 32 13.25 -1.71 -4.99
CA GLN A 32 14.11 -1.06 -5.99
C GLN A 32 14.54 0.34 -5.53
N PHE A 33 15.32 0.39 -4.43
CA PHE A 33 15.66 1.65 -3.75
C PHE A 33 16.30 2.72 -4.65
N TYR A 34 17.17 2.32 -5.58
CA TYR A 34 17.82 3.26 -6.48
C TYR A 34 16.87 3.83 -7.54
N ASP A 35 15.88 3.03 -7.96
CA ASP A 35 14.82 3.49 -8.86
C ASP A 35 13.83 4.38 -8.11
N LEU A 36 13.56 4.12 -6.82
CA LEU A 36 12.83 5.06 -5.96
C LEU A 36 13.55 6.41 -5.85
N CYS A 37 14.88 6.40 -5.74
CA CYS A 37 15.66 7.64 -5.76
C CYS A 37 15.49 8.40 -7.09
N GLU A 38 15.44 7.68 -8.22
CA GLU A 38 15.22 8.27 -9.54
C GLU A 38 13.79 8.79 -9.71
N LEU A 39 12.80 8.10 -9.15
CA LEU A 39 11.42 8.55 -9.08
C LEU A 39 11.32 9.92 -8.41
N PHE A 40 11.99 10.14 -7.28
CA PHE A 40 12.01 11.47 -6.65
C PHE A 40 12.80 12.52 -7.44
N ARG A 41 13.82 12.13 -8.22
CA ARG A 41 14.52 13.07 -9.12
C ARG A 41 13.61 13.53 -10.26
N THR A 42 12.79 12.62 -10.77
CA THR A 42 11.87 12.88 -11.90
C THR A 42 10.60 13.60 -11.45
N GLY A 43 9.96 13.11 -10.39
CA GLY A 43 8.67 13.61 -9.89
C GLY A 43 8.78 14.89 -9.05
N GLY A 44 9.98 15.23 -8.57
CA GLY A 44 10.22 16.38 -7.68
C GLY A 44 10.45 15.96 -6.22
N GLN A 45 11.22 16.77 -5.50
CA GLN A 45 11.59 16.44 -4.13
C GLN A 45 10.49 16.83 -3.12
N VAL A 46 10.40 16.08 -2.02
CA VAL A 46 9.57 16.42 -0.87
C VAL A 46 10.31 17.51 -0.06
N PRO A 47 9.64 18.58 0.43
CA PRO A 47 8.18 18.75 0.55
C PRO A 47 7.51 19.53 -0.58
N ASP A 48 8.23 19.90 -1.63
CA ASP A 48 7.67 20.73 -2.71
C ASP A 48 6.64 19.97 -3.56
N THR A 49 6.74 18.64 -3.61
CA THR A 49 5.80 17.74 -4.30
C THR A 49 5.10 16.81 -3.31
N ASN A 50 3.78 16.65 -3.47
CA ASN A 50 2.97 15.67 -2.72
C ASN A 50 3.01 14.31 -3.41
N TYR A 51 3.00 13.22 -2.65
CA TYR A 51 3.01 11.86 -3.18
C TYR A 51 1.94 10.95 -2.57
N ILE A 52 1.33 10.12 -3.41
CA ILE A 52 0.62 8.90 -3.00
C ILE A 52 1.42 7.71 -3.51
N PHE A 53 1.84 6.83 -2.62
CA PHE A 53 2.39 5.53 -3.00
C PHE A 53 1.35 4.44 -2.75
N MET A 54 1.03 3.66 -3.79
CA MET A 54 -0.08 2.72 -3.81
C MET A 54 0.26 1.33 -3.26
N GLY A 55 1.31 1.20 -2.43
CA GLY A 55 1.72 -0.08 -1.83
C GLY A 55 2.89 -0.76 -2.54
N ASP A 56 3.16 -2.00 -2.13
CA ASP A 56 4.20 -2.88 -2.68
C ASP A 56 5.58 -2.24 -2.63
N PHE A 57 5.98 -1.85 -1.42
CA PHE A 57 7.28 -1.25 -1.13
C PHE A 57 8.37 -2.32 -0.99
N VAL A 58 7.99 -3.52 -0.56
CA VAL A 58 8.90 -4.59 -0.15
C VAL A 58 8.81 -5.81 -1.07
N ASP A 59 9.67 -6.79 -0.80
CA ASP A 59 9.88 -8.04 -1.54
C ASP A 59 10.43 -7.85 -2.96
N ARG A 60 10.84 -8.95 -3.59
CA ARG A 60 11.43 -9.08 -4.94
C ARG A 60 12.81 -8.42 -5.08
N GLY A 61 12.96 -7.15 -4.72
CA GLY A 61 14.23 -6.43 -4.73
C GLY A 61 15.08 -6.69 -3.49
N TYR A 62 16.35 -6.27 -3.54
CA TYR A 62 17.34 -6.49 -2.48
C TYR A 62 17.41 -5.37 -1.42
N TYR A 63 16.65 -4.29 -1.64
CA TYR A 63 16.70 -3.08 -0.81
C TYR A 63 15.31 -2.68 -0.30
N SER A 64 14.47 -3.67 0.05
CA SER A 64 13.12 -3.44 0.58
C SER A 64 13.15 -2.68 1.89
N LEU A 65 14.10 -3.01 2.77
CA LEU A 65 14.26 -2.35 4.06
C LEU A 65 14.63 -0.89 3.89
N GLU A 66 15.60 -0.56 3.02
CA GLU A 66 16.00 0.82 2.74
C GLU A 66 14.86 1.59 2.09
N THR A 67 14.16 0.97 1.13
CA THR A 67 12.98 1.53 0.44
C THR A 67 11.90 1.91 1.44
N PHE A 68 11.44 0.94 2.24
CA PHE A 68 10.36 1.18 3.19
C PHE A 68 10.80 2.14 4.30
N THR A 69 12.00 1.97 4.86
CA THR A 69 12.52 2.87 5.91
C THR A 69 12.63 4.31 5.42
N TYR A 70 13.05 4.52 4.16
CA TYR A 70 13.12 5.85 3.57
C TYR A 70 11.73 6.49 3.44
N LEU A 71 10.74 5.76 2.90
CA LEU A 71 9.35 6.23 2.82
C LEU A 71 8.76 6.52 4.20
N LEU A 72 9.02 5.69 5.22
CA LEU A 72 8.61 5.95 6.60
C LEU A 72 9.26 7.20 7.19
N ALA A 73 10.54 7.45 6.88
CA ALA A 73 11.22 8.66 7.32
C ALA A 73 10.63 9.92 6.66
N LEU A 74 10.28 9.84 5.37
CA LEU A 74 9.57 10.93 4.68
C LEU A 74 8.18 11.15 5.27
N LYS A 75 7.41 10.09 5.53
CA LYS A 75 6.11 10.16 6.19
C LYS A 75 6.19 10.79 7.58
N ALA A 76 7.17 10.37 8.38
CA ALA A 76 7.40 10.93 9.71
C ALA A 76 7.76 12.43 9.66
N LYS A 77 8.54 12.86 8.66
CA LYS A 77 8.99 14.24 8.54
C LYS A 77 7.96 15.17 7.91
N TRP A 78 7.19 14.66 6.96
CA TRP A 78 6.20 15.41 6.18
C TRP A 78 4.89 14.61 6.04
N PRO A 79 4.15 14.43 7.15
CA PRO A 79 2.97 13.56 7.19
C PRO A 79 1.88 13.96 6.19
N ASP A 80 1.73 15.26 5.94
CA ASP A 80 0.74 15.81 4.99
C ASP A 80 1.17 15.76 3.53
N ARG A 81 2.41 15.35 3.24
CA ARG A 81 3.00 15.32 1.88
C ARG A 81 3.16 13.92 1.31
N ILE A 82 3.13 12.90 2.17
CA ILE A 82 3.33 11.49 1.81
C ILE A 82 2.13 10.68 2.28
N THR A 83 1.36 10.13 1.35
CA THR A 83 0.32 9.14 1.64
C THR A 83 0.82 7.76 1.25
N LEU A 84 0.76 6.81 2.19
CA LEU A 84 1.20 5.42 1.97
C LEU A 84 -0.02 4.50 2.06
N LEU A 85 -0.38 3.89 0.93
CA LEU A 85 -1.39 2.84 0.89
C LEU A 85 -0.75 1.48 1.16
N ARG A 86 -1.57 0.52 1.58
CA ARG A 86 -1.15 -0.87 1.78
C ARG A 86 -1.25 -1.65 0.47
N GLY A 87 -0.14 -2.26 0.04
CA GLY A 87 -0.13 -3.25 -1.01
C GLY A 87 -0.34 -4.66 -0.47
N ASN A 88 -0.48 -5.64 -1.36
CA ASN A 88 -0.61 -7.04 -0.93
C ASN A 88 0.71 -7.60 -0.40
N HIS A 89 1.85 -7.03 -0.78
CA HIS A 89 3.16 -7.41 -0.25
C HIS A 89 3.43 -6.87 1.16
N GLU A 90 2.68 -5.89 1.67
CA GLU A 90 2.72 -5.47 3.08
C GLU A 90 1.93 -6.44 3.99
N SER A 91 2.28 -7.73 3.91
CA SER A 91 1.69 -8.87 4.60
C SER A 91 2.79 -9.73 5.22
N ARG A 92 2.54 -10.26 6.43
CA ARG A 92 3.45 -11.20 7.09
C ARG A 92 3.63 -12.47 6.28
N GLN A 93 2.56 -12.99 5.70
CA GLN A 93 2.60 -14.25 4.94
C GLN A 93 3.39 -14.10 3.65
N ILE A 94 3.16 -13.00 2.92
CA ILE A 94 3.84 -12.73 1.64
C ILE A 94 5.33 -12.47 1.87
N THR A 95 5.67 -11.60 2.83
CA THR A 95 7.08 -11.25 3.11
C THR A 95 7.96 -12.40 3.60
N GLN A 96 7.35 -13.45 4.18
CA GLN A 96 8.05 -14.68 4.56
C GLN A 96 8.43 -15.56 3.37
N VAL A 97 7.78 -15.38 2.22
CA VAL A 97 7.99 -16.20 1.01
C VAL A 97 8.76 -15.43 -0.06
N TYR A 98 8.58 -14.11 -0.14
CA TYR A 98 9.04 -13.30 -1.28
C TYR A 98 10.26 -12.41 -0.99
N GLY A 99 10.86 -12.55 0.20
CA GLY A 99 12.25 -12.16 0.45
C GLY A 99 12.47 -11.12 1.55
N PHE A 100 11.47 -10.31 1.92
CA PHE A 100 11.68 -9.23 2.90
C PHE A 100 12.02 -9.74 4.31
N TYR A 101 11.44 -10.88 4.72
CA TYR A 101 11.80 -11.52 5.98
C TYR A 101 13.29 -11.89 6.01
N ASP A 102 13.76 -12.57 4.95
CA ASP A 102 15.15 -13.02 4.82
C ASP A 102 16.12 -11.84 4.70
N GLU A 103 15.71 -10.77 4.01
CA GLU A 103 16.47 -9.52 3.90
C GLU A 103 16.71 -8.92 5.30
N CYS A 104 15.66 -8.79 6.11
CA CYS A 104 15.75 -8.27 7.47
C CYS A 104 16.64 -9.15 8.36
N GLN A 105 16.45 -10.47 8.29
CA GLN A 105 17.22 -11.45 9.04
C GLN A 105 18.72 -11.38 8.67
N THR A 106 19.03 -11.23 7.39
CA THR A 106 20.40 -11.12 6.88
C THR A 106 21.07 -9.81 7.30
N LYS A 107 20.37 -8.67 7.18
CA LYS A 107 20.93 -7.34 7.49
C LYS A 107 21.13 -7.08 8.98
N TYR A 108 20.25 -7.61 9.84
CA TYR A 108 20.29 -7.34 11.29
C TYR A 108 20.64 -8.55 12.16
N GLY A 109 20.78 -9.75 11.57
CA GLY A 109 21.02 -10.99 12.30
C GLY A 109 19.83 -11.47 13.14
N ASN A 110 18.66 -10.84 13.03
CA ASN A 110 17.43 -11.20 13.72
C ASN A 110 16.19 -10.59 13.03
N ALA A 111 15.01 -11.11 13.38
CA ALA A 111 13.75 -10.73 12.76
C ALA A 111 13.09 -9.46 13.36
N ASN A 112 13.76 -8.69 14.22
CA ASN A 112 13.11 -7.54 14.88
C ASN A 112 12.76 -6.43 13.89
N ALA A 113 13.63 -6.14 12.91
CA ALA A 113 13.32 -5.15 11.87
C ALA A 113 12.05 -5.51 11.10
N TRP A 114 11.92 -6.77 10.68
CA TRP A 114 10.71 -7.29 10.04
C TRP A 114 9.48 -7.17 10.96
N ARG A 115 9.59 -7.57 12.23
CA ARG A 115 8.49 -7.43 13.21
C ARG A 115 8.02 -5.98 13.35
N TYR A 116 8.95 -5.02 13.41
CA TYR A 116 8.58 -3.61 13.49
C TYR A 116 7.93 -3.10 12.20
N CYS A 117 8.42 -3.50 11.03
CA CYS A 117 7.82 -3.11 9.75
C CYS A 117 6.42 -3.70 9.59
N THR A 118 6.21 -4.98 9.93
CA THR A 118 4.89 -5.62 9.86
C THR A 118 3.87 -5.05 10.85
N LYS A 119 4.31 -4.38 11.92
CA LYS A 119 3.41 -3.59 12.78
C LYS A 119 2.94 -2.31 12.07
N VAL A 120 3.82 -1.67 11.27
CA VAL A 120 3.45 -0.51 10.47
C VAL A 120 2.52 -0.92 9.33
N PHE A 121 2.75 -2.07 8.70
CA PHE A 121 1.91 -2.58 7.62
C PHE A 121 0.42 -2.64 7.99
N ASP A 122 0.10 -3.07 9.21
CA ASP A 122 -1.28 -3.16 9.70
C ASP A 122 -1.95 -1.79 9.81
N MET A 123 -1.17 -0.72 9.94
CA MET A 123 -1.67 0.64 10.08
C MET A 123 -1.77 1.39 8.74
N LEU A 124 -1.19 0.87 7.67
CA LEU A 124 -1.21 1.53 6.35
C LEU A 124 -2.64 1.73 5.85
N THR A 125 -2.90 2.88 5.24
CA THR A 125 -4.23 3.22 4.72
C THR A 125 -4.62 2.30 3.56
N VAL A 126 -5.91 2.07 3.37
CA VAL A 126 -6.40 1.12 2.36
C VAL A 126 -6.57 1.79 1.00
N ALA A 127 -6.99 3.06 1.00
CA ALA A 127 -7.27 3.82 -0.20
C ALA A 127 -6.95 5.31 -0.01
N ALA A 128 -6.80 6.04 -1.12
CA ALA A 128 -6.82 7.50 -1.14
C ALA A 128 -7.91 7.99 -2.10
N LEU A 129 -8.46 9.18 -1.82
CA LEU A 129 -9.43 9.85 -2.67
C LEU A 129 -8.90 11.24 -3.04
N ILE A 130 -8.51 11.42 -4.30
CA ILE A 130 -7.97 12.68 -4.81
C ILE A 130 -9.12 13.57 -5.26
N ASP A 131 -9.19 14.78 -4.70
CA ASP A 131 -10.18 15.83 -5.03
C ASP A 131 -11.64 15.33 -5.09
N GLU A 132 -11.98 14.34 -4.24
CA GLU A 132 -13.29 13.68 -4.20
C GLU A 132 -13.71 12.99 -5.52
N GLN A 133 -12.77 12.75 -6.43
CA GLN A 133 -13.05 12.25 -7.78
C GLN A 133 -12.29 10.98 -8.15
N ILE A 134 -11.03 10.84 -7.73
CA ILE A 134 -10.17 9.73 -8.15
C ILE A 134 -9.88 8.83 -6.96
N LEU A 135 -10.43 7.62 -6.97
CA LEU A 135 -10.12 6.58 -6.00
C LEU A 135 -8.80 5.89 -6.38
N CYS A 136 -7.86 5.86 -5.43
CA CYS A 136 -6.61 5.13 -5.54
C CYS A 136 -6.63 3.95 -4.56
N VAL A 137 -6.43 2.75 -5.08
CA VAL A 137 -6.29 1.49 -4.33
C VAL A 137 -5.16 0.69 -4.96
N HIS A 138 -4.55 -0.22 -4.20
CA HIS A 138 -3.44 -1.02 -4.71
C HIS A 138 -3.86 -2.00 -5.82
N GLY A 139 -4.83 -2.86 -5.51
CA GLY A 139 -5.31 -3.88 -6.45
C GLY A 139 -6.47 -3.36 -7.29
N GLY A 140 -7.67 -3.37 -6.71
CA GLY A 140 -8.86 -3.00 -7.47
C GLY A 140 -10.16 -3.08 -6.69
N LEU A 141 -11.24 -3.39 -7.39
CA LEU A 141 -12.59 -3.36 -6.82
C LEU A 141 -12.95 -4.67 -6.10
N SER A 142 -13.99 -4.61 -5.26
CA SER A 142 -14.58 -5.77 -4.58
C SER A 142 -16.08 -5.85 -4.85
N PRO A 143 -16.67 -7.03 -5.07
CA PRO A 143 -18.12 -7.19 -5.19
C PRO A 143 -18.86 -6.83 -3.89
N ASP A 144 -18.17 -6.88 -2.75
CA ASP A 144 -18.71 -6.54 -1.43
C ASP A 144 -18.72 -5.02 -1.15
N ILE A 145 -18.10 -4.22 -2.02
CA ILE A 145 -17.93 -2.77 -1.87
C ILE A 145 -18.61 -2.05 -3.02
N LYS A 146 -19.66 -1.30 -2.68
CA LYS A 146 -20.44 -0.43 -3.59
C LYS A 146 -20.30 1.05 -3.26
N THR A 147 -19.83 1.40 -2.05
CA THR A 147 -19.62 2.79 -1.65
C THR A 147 -18.28 2.99 -0.95
N LEU A 148 -17.76 4.21 -1.00
CA LEU A 148 -16.55 4.60 -0.27
C LEU A 148 -16.70 4.46 1.25
N ASP A 149 -17.93 4.62 1.77
CA ASP A 149 -18.21 4.44 3.20
C ASP A 149 -17.95 3.00 3.66
N GLN A 150 -18.19 2.01 2.81
CA GLN A 150 -17.86 0.62 3.16
C GLN A 150 -16.35 0.43 3.34
N ILE A 151 -15.51 1.07 2.51
CA ILE A 151 -14.05 1.06 2.66
C ILE A 151 -13.65 1.73 3.99
N ARG A 152 -14.30 2.85 4.35
CA ARG A 152 -14.06 3.56 5.62
C ARG A 152 -14.32 2.70 6.86
N THR A 153 -15.20 1.70 6.77
CA THR A 153 -15.55 0.82 7.89
C THR A 153 -14.68 -0.44 8.03
N ILE A 154 -13.73 -0.67 7.12
CA ILE A 154 -12.83 -1.83 7.20
C ILE A 154 -11.97 -1.77 8.47
N GLU A 155 -11.90 -2.85 9.24
CA GLU A 155 -10.89 -2.97 10.30
C GLU A 155 -9.53 -3.23 9.63
N ARG A 156 -8.70 -2.20 9.49
CA ARG A 156 -7.41 -2.34 8.77
C ARG A 156 -6.28 -2.86 9.65
N ASN A 157 -6.35 -2.67 10.98
CA ASN A 157 -5.30 -2.98 11.94
C ASN A 157 -5.22 -4.49 12.24
N GLN A 158 -4.97 -5.25 11.20
CA GLN A 158 -4.84 -6.69 11.20
C GLN A 158 -4.00 -7.15 10.00
N GLU A 159 -3.62 -8.42 10.01
CA GLU A 159 -3.11 -9.08 8.80
C GLU A 159 -4.18 -9.08 7.70
N ILE A 160 -3.74 -8.95 6.44
CA ILE A 160 -4.66 -9.00 5.28
C ILE A 160 -5.41 -10.35 5.30
N PRO A 161 -6.76 -10.34 5.36
CA PRO A 161 -7.53 -11.58 5.33
C PRO A 161 -7.36 -12.33 4.01
N HIS A 162 -7.58 -13.65 4.01
CA HIS A 162 -7.51 -14.45 2.77
C HIS A 162 -8.68 -14.20 1.81
N LYS A 163 -9.76 -13.52 2.24
CA LYS A 163 -10.96 -13.25 1.44
C LYS A 163 -11.75 -12.04 1.96
N GLY A 164 -12.63 -11.52 1.12
CA GLY A 164 -13.57 -10.43 1.42
C GLY A 164 -12.99 -9.06 1.07
N ALA A 165 -13.82 -8.03 1.25
CA ALA A 165 -13.56 -6.63 0.91
C ALA A 165 -12.08 -6.16 1.03
N PHE A 166 -11.44 -6.36 2.19
CA PHE A 166 -10.05 -5.90 2.38
C PHE A 166 -9.05 -6.68 1.52
N CYS A 167 -9.21 -8.00 1.39
CA CYS A 167 -8.40 -8.82 0.50
C CYS A 167 -8.55 -8.35 -0.96
N ASP A 168 -9.78 -8.16 -1.40
CA ASP A 168 -10.08 -7.81 -2.78
C ASP A 168 -9.48 -6.45 -3.18
N LEU A 169 -9.53 -5.44 -2.28
CA LEU A 169 -8.97 -4.11 -2.55
C LEU A 169 -7.46 -4.11 -2.85
N VAL A 170 -6.73 -5.12 -2.37
CA VAL A 170 -5.27 -5.25 -2.58
C VAL A 170 -4.92 -6.41 -3.52
N TRP A 171 -5.86 -7.25 -3.96
CA TRP A 171 -5.57 -8.43 -4.81
C TRP A 171 -6.32 -8.48 -6.14
N SER A 172 -7.40 -7.72 -6.30
CA SER A 172 -8.21 -7.74 -7.52
C SER A 172 -7.49 -7.09 -8.70
N ASP A 173 -7.74 -7.56 -9.92
CA ASP A 173 -7.16 -7.04 -11.16
C ASP A 173 -8.26 -6.68 -12.19
N PRO A 174 -8.06 -5.65 -13.02
CA PRO A 174 -8.90 -5.41 -14.18
C PRO A 174 -8.64 -6.48 -15.26
N GLU A 175 -9.69 -6.95 -15.95
CA GLU A 175 -9.58 -7.93 -17.04
C GLU A 175 -10.69 -7.74 -18.10
N ASP A 176 -10.50 -8.28 -19.30
CA ASP A 176 -11.51 -8.33 -20.37
C ASP A 176 -12.61 -9.38 -20.08
N VAL A 177 -13.37 -9.13 -19.01
CA VAL A 177 -14.57 -9.86 -18.62
C VAL A 177 -15.77 -8.91 -18.56
N ASP A 178 -16.98 -9.45 -18.65
CA ASP A 178 -18.19 -8.61 -18.61
C ASP A 178 -18.41 -7.97 -17.23
N THR A 179 -18.27 -8.75 -16.16
CA THR A 179 -18.53 -8.31 -14.78
C THR A 179 -17.41 -8.77 -13.84
N TRP A 180 -17.63 -9.84 -13.07
CA TRP A 180 -16.69 -10.39 -12.11
C TRP A 180 -16.27 -11.80 -12.53
N ALA A 181 -14.99 -12.14 -12.36
CA ALA A 181 -14.50 -13.50 -12.48
C ALA A 181 -13.52 -13.84 -11.35
N ILE A 182 -13.30 -15.12 -11.09
CA ILE A 182 -12.38 -15.58 -10.04
C ILE A 182 -10.95 -15.26 -10.44
N SER A 183 -10.18 -14.63 -9.56
CA SER A 183 -8.76 -14.32 -9.81
C SER A 183 -7.91 -15.60 -9.85
N PRO A 184 -7.02 -15.75 -10.85
CA PRO A 184 -6.06 -16.85 -10.90
C PRO A 184 -4.98 -16.74 -9.80
N ARG A 185 -4.88 -15.59 -9.12
CA ARG A 185 -3.98 -15.39 -7.98
C ARG A 185 -4.37 -16.21 -6.75
N GLY A 186 -5.60 -16.73 -6.71
CA GLY A 186 -6.16 -17.43 -5.55
C GLY A 186 -6.67 -16.51 -4.44
N ALA A 187 -6.66 -15.19 -4.68
CA ALA A 187 -7.19 -14.13 -3.83
C ALA A 187 -7.69 -12.98 -4.72
N GLY A 188 -8.71 -12.24 -4.28
CA GLY A 188 -9.33 -11.16 -5.05
C GLY A 188 -10.17 -11.63 -6.25
N TRP A 189 -10.55 -10.68 -7.09
CA TRP A 189 -11.40 -10.89 -8.27
C TRP A 189 -10.80 -10.26 -9.52
N LEU A 190 -11.18 -10.78 -10.67
CA LEU A 190 -11.07 -10.08 -11.93
C LEU A 190 -12.33 -9.23 -12.14
N PHE A 191 -12.18 -7.99 -12.58
CA PHE A 191 -13.31 -7.09 -12.83
C PHE A 191 -13.24 -6.40 -14.19
N GLY A 192 -14.39 -6.32 -14.84
CA GLY A 192 -14.58 -5.74 -16.16
C GLY A 192 -15.05 -4.29 -16.16
N ALA A 193 -15.08 -3.68 -17.34
CA ALA A 193 -15.49 -2.28 -17.51
C ALA A 193 -16.93 -1.97 -17.07
N LYS A 194 -17.85 -2.96 -17.05
CA LYS A 194 -19.20 -2.70 -16.51
C LYS A 194 -19.15 -2.41 -15.01
N VAL A 195 -18.33 -3.15 -14.27
CA VAL A 195 -18.15 -2.98 -12.82
C VAL A 195 -17.63 -1.59 -12.49
N THR A 196 -16.72 -1.05 -13.31
CA THR A 196 -16.15 0.29 -13.08
C THR A 196 -17.13 1.44 -13.40
N ASN A 197 -18.24 1.14 -14.08
CA ASN A 197 -19.26 2.12 -14.47
C ASN A 197 -20.56 2.03 -13.64
N GLU A 198 -20.66 1.05 -12.73
CA GLU A 198 -21.77 0.92 -11.77
C GLU A 198 -21.67 1.94 -10.63
#